data_AF-A0A2E3XXD8-F1
#
_entry.id   AF-A0A2E3XXD8-F1
#
_cell.length_a   1.000
_cell.length_b   1.000
_cell.length_c   1.000
_cell.angle_alpha   90.00
_cell.angle_beta   90.00
_cell.angle_gamma   90.00
#
_symmetry.space_group_name_H-M   'P 1'
#
loop_
_entity.id
_entity.type
_entity.pdbx_description
1 polymer ?
#
loop_
_entity_poly.entity_id
_entity_poly.type
_entity_poly.pdbx_seq_one_letter_code
_entity_poly.pdbx_strand_id
1 'polypeptide(L)'
;MENTQQKNQVHRASLFLKGSIFFDPNGKEVLKDRMGKTYLMDNQVKSHWRSVERILSKPGHSIFTLDELVERIPKQHKNEQTTRILKKFLELDLIGLA
;
A
#
# COMPACT_ATOMS: atom_id res chain seq x y z
N MET A 1 -34.03 27.87 -4.92
CA MET A 1 -34.02 26.53 -4.29
C MET A 1 -32.60 26.00 -4.45
N GLU A 2 -31.83 26.04 -3.37
CA GLU A 2 -30.39 25.77 -3.37
C GLU A 2 -30.08 24.27 -3.46
N ASN A 3 -29.33 23.95 -4.51
CA ASN A 3 -28.16 23.06 -4.52
C ASN A 3 -28.14 21.88 -3.53
N THR A 4 -28.61 20.72 -3.98
CA THR A 4 -28.29 19.42 -3.37
C THR A 4 -27.57 18.50 -4.37
N GLN A 5 -26.57 19.05 -5.07
CA GLN A 5 -25.50 18.24 -5.67
C GLN A 5 -24.29 18.28 -4.74
N GLN A 6 -24.41 17.66 -3.56
CA GLN A 6 -23.21 17.14 -2.89
C GLN A 6 -22.69 15.99 -3.77
N LYS A 7 -21.81 16.34 -4.71
CA LYS A 7 -20.95 15.37 -5.38
C LYS A 7 -20.29 14.54 -4.28
N ASN A 8 -20.69 13.29 -4.12
CA ASN A 8 -19.92 12.29 -3.38
C ASN A 8 -18.55 12.20 -4.05
N GLN A 9 -17.58 13.00 -3.59
CA GLN A 9 -16.21 12.94 -4.05
C GLN A 9 -15.66 11.57 -3.62
N VAL A 10 -15.57 10.66 -4.58
CA VAL A 10 -14.98 9.34 -4.37
C VAL A 10 -13.47 9.56 -4.27
N HIS A 11 -12.96 9.56 -3.05
CA HIS A 11 -11.54 9.54 -2.79
C HIS A 11 -11.02 8.13 -3.09
N ARG A 12 -10.06 8.04 -4.01
CA ARG A 12 -9.36 6.79 -4.34
C ARG A 12 -7.96 6.89 -3.76
N ALA A 13 -7.63 6.01 -2.81
CA ALA A 13 -6.25 5.89 -2.37
C ALA A 13 -5.41 5.21 -3.45
N SER A 14 -4.27 5.81 -3.72
CA SER A 14 -3.22 5.22 -4.53
C SER A 14 -2.04 4.84 -3.63
N LEU A 15 -1.43 3.71 -3.96
CA LEU A 15 -0.28 3.18 -3.24
C LEU A 15 1.00 3.72 -3.86
N PHE A 16 1.87 4.28 -3.05
CA PHE A 16 3.21 4.66 -3.51
C PHE A 16 4.28 4.04 -2.62
N LEU A 17 5.34 3.56 -3.27
CA LEU A 17 6.53 3.10 -2.57
C LEU A 17 7.27 4.30 -1.99
N LYS A 18 7.54 4.27 -0.69
CA LYS A 18 8.47 5.21 -0.03
C LYS A 18 9.92 4.92 -0.40
N GLY A 19 10.19 3.71 -0.87
CA GLY A 19 11.49 3.23 -1.28
C GLY A 19 11.60 3.05 -2.79
N SER A 20 12.72 2.46 -3.22
CA SER A 20 12.88 2.03 -4.61
C SER A 20 13.25 0.56 -4.66
N ILE A 21 12.80 -0.12 -5.72
CA ILE A 21 13.13 -1.51 -6.02
C ILE A 21 14.50 -1.52 -6.72
N PHE A 22 15.42 -2.36 -6.23
CA PHE A 22 16.73 -2.59 -6.81
C PHE A 22 17.00 -4.09 -6.93
N PHE A 23 18.11 -4.44 -7.56
CA PHE A 23 18.67 -5.78 -7.51
C PHE A 23 19.95 -5.78 -6.68
N ASP A 24 20.12 -6.78 -5.81
CA ASP A 24 21.39 -7.04 -5.13
C ASP A 24 22.44 -7.61 -6.12
N PRO A 25 23.71 -7.73 -5.71
CA PRO A 25 24.76 -8.32 -6.57
C PRO A 25 24.51 -9.77 -7.01
N ASN A 26 23.57 -10.48 -6.37
CA ASN A 26 23.17 -11.84 -6.70
C ASN A 26 21.91 -11.88 -7.59
N GLY A 27 21.41 -10.73 -8.05
CA GLY A 27 20.22 -10.61 -8.88
C GLY A 27 18.89 -10.74 -8.12
N LYS A 28 18.89 -10.64 -6.79
CA LYS A 28 17.66 -10.68 -5.98
C LYS A 28 17.06 -9.29 -5.86
N GLU A 29 15.73 -9.20 -5.99
CA GLU A 29 15.01 -7.95 -5.74
C GLU A 29 15.15 -7.52 -4.28
N VAL A 30 15.44 -6.24 -4.06
CA VAL A 30 15.56 -5.61 -2.75
C VAL A 30 14.83 -4.27 -2.72
N LEU A 31 14.27 -3.94 -1.58
CA LEU A 31 13.69 -2.63 -1.29
C LEU A 31 14.69 -1.80 -0.50
N LYS A 32 15.00 -0.58 -0.95
CA LYS A 32 15.70 0.41 -0.13
C LYS A 32 14.72 1.41 0.42
N ASP A 33 14.73 1.62 1.74
CA ASP A 33 13.93 2.68 2.37
C ASP A 33 14.53 4.07 2.11
N ARG A 34 13.82 5.13 2.53
CA ARG A 34 14.29 6.52 2.38
C ARG A 34 15.63 6.82 3.09
N MET A 35 16.03 5.98 4.05
CA MET A 35 17.30 6.10 4.77
C MET A 35 18.42 5.28 4.11
N GLY A 36 18.16 4.63 2.97
CA GLY A 36 19.11 3.80 2.24
C GLY A 36 19.28 2.38 2.81
N LYS A 37 18.47 1.99 3.81
CA LYS A 37 18.56 0.63 4.36
C LYS A 37 17.87 -0.36 3.43
N THR A 38 18.58 -1.45 3.13
CA THR A 38 18.17 -2.48 2.17
C THR A 38 17.43 -3.63 2.87
N TYR A 39 16.37 -4.12 2.22
CA TYR A 39 15.54 -5.23 2.67
C TYR A 39 15.32 -6.19 1.52
N LEU A 40 15.47 -7.48 1.76
CA LEU A 40 15.20 -8.49 0.74
C LEU A 40 13.72 -8.49 0.40
N MET A 41 13.40 -8.46 -0.89
CA MET A 41 12.04 -8.65 -1.38
C MET A 41 11.80 -10.16 -1.52
N ASP A 42 11.63 -10.83 -0.39
CA ASP A 42 11.35 -12.27 -0.36
C ASP A 42 9.91 -12.58 -0.81
N ASN A 43 9.59 -13.87 -0.90
CA ASN A 43 8.26 -14.35 -1.31
C ASN A 43 7.14 -13.84 -0.37
N GLN A 44 7.45 -13.62 0.89
CA GLN A 44 6.49 -13.13 1.88
C GLN A 44 6.15 -11.66 1.59
N VAL A 45 7.16 -10.81 1.43
CA VAL A 45 7.02 -9.39 1.03
C VAL A 45 6.23 -9.27 -0.27
N LYS A 46 6.59 -10.05 -1.28
CA LYS A 46 5.89 -10.08 -2.59
C LYS A 46 4.43 -10.47 -2.45
N SER A 47 4.13 -11.47 -1.61
CA SER A 47 2.75 -11.91 -1.35
C SER A 47 1.92 -10.82 -0.65
N HIS A 48 2.51 -10.12 0.32
CA HIS A 48 1.85 -9.00 0.99
C HIS A 48 1.58 -7.84 0.03
N TRP A 49 2.53 -7.55 -0.87
CA TRP A 49 2.36 -6.52 -1.90
C TRP A 49 1.15 -6.81 -2.80
N ARG A 50 1.07 -8.04 -3.33
CA ARG A 50 -0.07 -8.47 -4.16
C ARG A 50 -1.40 -8.39 -3.43
N SER A 51 -1.40 -8.67 -2.12
CA SER A 51 -2.61 -8.56 -1.29
C SER A 51 -3.10 -7.12 -1.20
N VAL A 52 -2.17 -6.16 -1.03
CA VAL A 52 -2.47 -4.73 -1.01
C VAL A 52 -3.00 -4.24 -2.36
N GLU A 53 -2.35 -4.61 -3.46
CA GLU A 53 -2.81 -4.25 -4.82
C GLU A 53 -4.22 -4.77 -5.08
N ARG A 54 -4.52 -6.01 -4.64
CA ARG A 54 -5.87 -6.59 -4.75
C ARG A 54 -6.90 -5.84 -3.90
N ILE A 55 -6.53 -5.35 -2.72
CA ILE A 55 -7.45 -4.60 -1.87
C ILE A 55 -7.78 -3.24 -2.50
N LEU A 56 -6.77 -2.53 -3.02
CA LEU A 56 -6.94 -1.21 -3.61
C LEU A 56 -7.58 -1.21 -5.00
N SER A 57 -7.47 -2.33 -5.74
CA SER A 57 -8.12 -2.48 -7.04
C SER A 57 -9.62 -2.78 -6.96
N LYS A 58 -10.17 -3.07 -5.77
CA LYS A 58 -11.60 -3.35 -5.63
C LYS A 58 -12.45 -2.08 -5.85
N PRO A 59 -13.39 -2.10 -6.82
CA PRO A 59 -14.30 -0.98 -6.99
C PRO A 59 -15.19 -0.76 -5.76
N GLY A 60 -15.57 0.49 -5.52
CA GLY A 60 -16.44 0.90 -4.40
C GLY A 60 -15.77 0.84 -3.02
N HIS A 61 -14.48 0.55 -2.94
CA HIS A 61 -13.73 0.52 -1.68
C HIS A 61 -12.82 1.73 -1.58
N SER A 62 -13.14 2.63 -0.66
CA SER A 62 -12.21 3.65 -0.21
C SER A 62 -11.39 3.11 0.96
N ILE A 63 -10.10 3.43 0.94
CA ILE A 63 -9.14 3.24 2.02
C ILE A 63 -8.49 4.60 2.21
N PHE A 64 -8.47 5.11 3.42
CA PHE A 64 -7.97 6.46 3.71
C PHE A 64 -6.65 6.45 4.45
N THR A 65 -6.39 5.36 5.18
CA THR A 65 -5.19 5.24 6.01
C THR A 65 -4.51 3.90 5.80
N LEU A 66 -3.21 3.87 6.15
CA LEU A 66 -2.45 2.64 6.04
C LEU A 66 -2.88 1.61 7.10
N ASP A 67 -3.42 2.08 8.23
CA ASP A 67 -4.00 1.22 9.25
C ASP A 67 -5.28 0.53 8.73
N GLU A 68 -6.17 1.26 8.05
CA GLU A 68 -7.34 0.66 7.38
C GLU A 68 -6.93 -0.38 6.32
N LEU A 69 -5.86 -0.10 5.56
CA LEU A 69 -5.31 -1.06 4.60
C LEU A 69 -4.85 -2.34 5.29
N VAL A 70 -4.08 -2.21 6.38
CA VAL A 70 -3.58 -3.33 7.18
C VAL A 70 -4.72 -4.13 7.81
N GLU A 71 -5.80 -3.48 8.22
CA GLU A 71 -6.98 -4.15 8.75
C GLU A 71 -7.68 -5.07 7.75
N ARG A 72 -7.64 -4.69 6.47
CA ARG A 72 -8.28 -5.43 5.37
C ARG A 72 -7.43 -6.56 4.79
N ILE A 73 -6.18 -6.69 5.23
CA ILE A 73 -5.33 -7.83 4.84
C ILE A 73 -5.90 -9.12 5.43
N PRO A 74 -6.06 -10.19 4.62
CA PRO A 74 -6.55 -11.48 5.12
C PRO A 74 -5.72 -11.95 6.31
N LYS A 75 -6.37 -12.49 7.36
CA LYS A 75 -5.71 -12.88 8.62
C LYS A 75 -4.47 -13.77 8.42
N GLN A 76 -4.52 -14.70 7.46
CA GLN A 76 -3.42 -15.60 7.10
C GLN A 76 -2.16 -14.88 6.56
N HIS A 77 -2.31 -13.63 6.12
CA HIS A 77 -1.24 -12.76 5.62
C HIS A 77 -1.00 -11.57 6.57
N LYS A 78 -1.75 -11.46 7.67
CA LYS A 78 -1.68 -10.34 8.62
C LYS A 78 -0.89 -10.78 9.85
N ASN A 79 0.42 -10.60 9.82
CA ASN A 79 1.30 -10.76 10.99
C ASN A 79 2.07 -9.47 11.30
N GLU A 80 2.73 -9.41 12.46
CA GLU A 80 3.44 -8.21 12.92
C GLU A 80 4.50 -7.74 11.91
N GLN A 81 5.24 -8.68 11.33
CA GLN A 81 6.25 -8.41 10.31
C GLN A 81 5.63 -7.77 9.06
N THR A 82 4.45 -8.24 8.63
CA THR A 82 3.70 -7.69 7.50
C THR A 82 3.32 -6.25 7.75
N THR A 83 2.67 -5.99 8.88
CA THR A 83 2.26 -4.63 9.27
C THR A 83 3.46 -3.69 9.32
N ARG A 84 4.58 -4.15 9.88
CA ARG A 84 5.82 -3.37 9.99
C ARG A 84 6.42 -3.05 8.62
N ILE A 85 6.48 -4.02 7.70
CA ILE A 85 6.99 -3.83 6.34
C ILE A 85 6.11 -2.85 5.57
N LEU A 86 4.79 -3.03 5.62
CA LEU A 86 3.86 -2.14 4.92
C LEU A 86 3.99 -0.71 5.44
N LYS A 87 3.96 -0.49 6.76
CA LYS A 87 4.16 0.85 7.35
C LYS A 87 5.47 1.51 6.96
N LYS A 88 6.49 0.69 6.75
CA LYS A 88 7.82 1.17 6.43
C LYS A 88 8.01 1.52 4.95
N PHE A 89 7.41 0.75 4.05
CA PHE A 89 7.66 0.87 2.61
C PHE A 89 6.54 1.54 1.82
N LEU A 90 5.38 1.76 2.45
CA LEU A 90 4.21 2.31 1.79
C LEU A 90 3.83 3.68 2.31
N GLU A 91 3.43 4.51 1.35
CA GLU A 91 2.62 5.70 1.55
C GLU A 91 1.28 5.45 0.86
N LEU A 92 0.19 5.87 1.50
CA LEU A 92 -1.07 6.05 0.79
C LEU A 92 -1.20 7.53 0.51
N ASP A 93 -1.40 7.87 -0.76
CA ASP A 93 -1.80 9.20 -1.16
C ASP A 93 -3.28 9.20 -1.51
N LEU A 94 -4.00 10.20 -1.01
CA LEU A 94 -5.43 10.34 -1.23
C LEU A 94 -5.64 11.20 -2.45
N ILE A 95 -5.95 10.57 -3.58
CA ILE A 95 -6.33 11.32 -4.77
C ILE A 95 -7.84 11.53 -4.70
N GLY A 96 -8.23 12.77 -4.40
CA GLY A 96 -9.59 13.25 -4.66
C GLY A 96 -9.69 13.64 -6.13
N LEU A 97 -10.54 12.95 -6.91
CA LEU A 97 -10.92 13.45 -8.24
C LEU A 97 -11.94 14.58 -8.01
N ALA A 98 -11.49 15.82 -8.21
CA ALA A 98 -12.31 17.04 -8.13
C ALA A 98 -13.33 17.14 -9.30
#